data_AF-A0AA50WD69-F1
#
_entry.id   AF-A0AA50WD69-F1
#
_cell.length_a   1.000
_cell.length_b   1.000
_cell.length_c   1.000
_cell.angle_alpha   90.00
_cell.angle_beta   90.00
_cell.angle_gamma   90.00
#
_symmetry.space_group_name_H-M   'P 1'
#
loop_
_entity.id
_entity.type
_entity.pdbx_description
1 polymer ?
#
loop_
_entity_poly.entity_id
_entity_poly.type
_entity_poly.pdbx_seq_one_letter_code
_entity_poly.pdbx_strand_id
1 'polypeptide(L)' 'HDYPSDCRPGGQEGNYIMFASATSGDRPNNSRFSTCSIGNISAVLDAVRDGRKRDCLKENAGAFCGNKIVEDGEECDCG' A
#
# COMPACT_ATOMS: atom_id res chain seq x y z
N HIS A 1 -12.47 3.32 -1.58
CA HIS A 1 -12.00 4.21 -2.66
C HIS A 1 -11.89 5.62 -2.13
N ASP A 2 -10.98 6.42 -2.67
CA ASP A 2 -10.70 7.78 -2.23
C ASP A 2 -11.91 8.73 -2.38
N TYR A 3 -12.23 9.41 -1.28
CA TYR A 3 -13.28 10.42 -1.13
C TYR A 3 -12.97 11.24 0.14
N PRO A 4 -13.23 12.56 0.20
CA PRO A 4 -13.87 13.44 -0.79
C PRO A 4 -12.89 13.93 -1.88
N SER A 5 -13.24 15.01 -2.60
CA SER A 5 -12.44 15.59 -3.72
C SER A 5 -10.97 15.76 -3.40
N ASP A 6 -10.65 16.14 -2.16
CA ASP A 6 -9.29 16.45 -1.74
C ASP A 6 -8.37 15.22 -1.76
N CYS A 7 -8.97 14.02 -1.69
CA CYS A 7 -8.27 12.74 -1.79
C CYS A 7 -8.29 12.17 -3.22
N ARG A 8 -8.79 12.92 -4.21
CA ARG A 8 -8.80 12.57 -5.65
C ARG A 8 -8.60 13.82 -6.52
N PRO A 9 -7.46 14.51 -6.39
CA PRO A 9 -7.27 15.84 -6.97
C PRO A 9 -7.19 15.84 -8.51
N GLY A 10 -6.79 14.72 -9.12
CA GLY A 10 -6.63 14.63 -10.58
C GLY A 10 -5.59 15.62 -11.11
N GLY A 11 -5.82 16.12 -12.33
CA GLY A 11 -4.96 17.15 -12.94
C GLY A 11 -3.52 16.69 -13.17
N GLN A 12 -2.57 17.62 -12.99
CA GLN A 12 -1.14 17.37 -13.21
C GLN A 12 -0.58 16.34 -12.23
N GLU A 13 -0.98 16.42 -10.97
CA GLU A 13 -0.55 15.50 -9.91
C GLU A 13 -1.19 14.11 -10.02
N GLY A 14 -2.34 14.02 -10.68
CA GLY A 14 -3.11 12.78 -10.82
C GLY A 14 -3.87 12.39 -9.55
N ASN A 15 -4.62 11.30 -9.64
CA ASN A 15 -5.30 10.73 -8.48
C ASN A 15 -4.37 9.79 -7.67
N TYR A 16 -4.71 9.55 -6.42
CA TYR A 16 -4.00 8.59 -5.56
C TYR A 16 -4.33 7.13 -5.91
N ILE A 17 -3.54 6.18 -5.40
CA ILE A 17 -3.67 4.74 -5.71
C ILE A 17 -5.09 4.19 -5.49
N MET A 18 -5.82 4.70 -4.49
CA MET A 18 -7.15 4.19 -4.12
C MET A 18 -8.29 4.91 -4.84
N PHE A 19 -7.98 5.64 -5.91
CA PHE A 19 -8.98 6.22 -6.80
C PHE A 19 -9.89 5.15 -7.40
N ALA A 20 -11.17 5.48 -7.60
CA ALA A 20 -12.17 4.51 -8.02
C ALA A 20 -12.05 4.07 -9.49
N SER A 21 -11.16 4.68 -10.27
CA SER A 21 -10.98 4.38 -11.70
C SER A 21 -9.50 4.23 -12.04
N ALA A 22 -9.23 3.62 -13.19
CA ALA A 22 -7.87 3.44 -13.67
C ALA A 22 -7.09 4.77 -13.73
N THR A 23 -5.88 4.75 -13.21
CA THR A 23 -4.91 5.85 -13.30
C THR A 23 -3.85 5.52 -14.35
N SER A 24 -3.28 6.53 -15.00
CA SER A 24 -2.24 6.35 -16.02
C SER A 24 -0.91 5.82 -15.46
N GLY A 25 -0.66 5.99 -14.16
CA GLY A 25 0.51 5.43 -13.46
C GLY A 25 1.76 6.30 -13.54
N ASP A 26 1.76 7.34 -14.36
CA ASP A 26 2.89 8.24 -14.63
C ASP A 26 2.86 9.52 -13.79
N ARG A 27 1.78 9.78 -13.04
CA ARG A 27 1.61 11.02 -12.28
C ARG A 27 2.08 10.90 -10.82
N PRO A 28 2.53 12.00 -10.18
CA PRO A 28 3.08 11.98 -8.83
C PRO A 28 2.23 11.27 -7.76
N ASN A 29 0.91 11.39 -7.80
CA ASN A 29 0.03 10.75 -6.81
C ASN A 29 -0.26 9.27 -7.13
N ASN A 30 0.01 8.78 -8.34
CA ASN A 30 -0.32 7.40 -8.73
C ASN A 30 0.52 6.34 -7.99
N SER A 31 1.57 6.75 -7.28
CA SER A 31 2.40 5.90 -6.43
C SER A 31 2.24 6.20 -4.93
N ARG A 32 1.22 6.98 -4.54
CA ARG A 32 1.00 7.41 -3.15
C ARG A 32 -0.43 7.11 -2.69
N PHE A 33 -0.59 6.91 -1.39
CA PHE A 33 -1.89 6.94 -0.73
C PHE A 33 -2.30 8.38 -0.42
N SER A 34 -3.60 8.67 -0.53
CA SER A 34 -4.17 9.93 -0.06
C SER A 34 -4.19 9.98 1.47
N THR A 35 -4.39 11.17 2.05
CA THR A 35 -4.59 11.32 3.50
C THR A 35 -5.81 10.54 4.00
N CYS A 36 -6.88 10.44 3.20
CA CYS A 36 -8.07 9.64 3.53
C CYS A 36 -7.75 8.14 3.57
N SER A 37 -6.99 7.64 2.59
CA SER A 37 -6.57 6.24 2.53
C SER A 37 -5.65 5.90 3.70
N ILE A 38 -4.68 6.76 4.01
CA ILE A 38 -3.81 6.59 5.18
C ILE A 38 -4.65 6.50 6.46
N GLY A 39 -5.58 7.43 6.68
CA GLY A 39 -6.44 7.43 7.88
C GLY A 39 -7.24 6.13 8.05
N ASN A 40 -7.83 5.62 6.97
CA ASN A 40 -8.59 4.37 7.01
C ASN A 40 -7.69 3.14 7.25
N ILE A 41 -6.53 3.07 6.60
CA ILE A 41 -5.56 1.98 6.81
C ILE A 41 -5.08 1.99 8.26
N SER A 42 -4.71 3.16 8.79
CA SER A 42 -4.30 3.33 10.18
C SER A 42 -5.38 2.87 11.15
N ALA A 43 -6.65 3.23 10.94
CA ALA A 43 -7.75 2.80 11.82
C ALA A 43 -7.94 1.26 11.82
N VAL A 44 -7.67 0.58 10.70
CA VAL A 44 -7.69 -0.88 10.62
C VAL A 44 -6.49 -1.48 11.38
N LEU A 45 -5.29 -0.93 11.20
CA LEU A 45 -4.09 -1.38 11.89
C LEU A 45 -4.21 -1.19 13.41
N ASP A 46 -4.76 -0.06 13.86
CA ASP A 46 -5.08 0.16 15.28
C ASP A 46 -6.08 -0.88 15.79
N ALA A 47 -7.12 -1.19 15.02
CA ALA A 47 -8.08 -2.23 15.40
C ALA A 47 -7.47 -3.64 15.47
N VAL A 48 -6.47 -3.94 14.64
CA VAL A 48 -5.69 -5.18 14.73
C VAL A 48 -4.84 -5.18 16.01
N ARG A 49 -4.08 -4.10 16.26
CA ARG A 49 -3.26 -3.94 17.47
C ARG A 49 -4.08 -4.05 18.76
N ASP A 50 -5.27 -3.45 18.78
CA ASP A 50 -6.16 -3.44 19.94
C ASP A 50 -6.98 -4.75 20.08
N GLY A 51 -6.77 -5.75 19.22
CA GLY A 51 -7.48 -7.03 19.25
C GLY A 51 -8.95 -6.99 18.80
N ARG A 52 -9.41 -5.86 18.27
CA ARG A 52 -10.78 -5.67 17.72
C ARG A 52 -10.95 -6.31 16.33
N LYS A 53 -9.85 -6.65 15.67
CA LYS A 53 -9.80 -7.42 14.42
C LYS A 53 -8.78 -8.55 14.56
N ARG A 54 -9.00 -9.64 13.83
CA ARG A 54 -8.05 -10.76 13.79
C ARG A 54 -6.71 -10.28 13.25
N ASP A 55 -5.66 -10.51 14.03
CA ASP A 55 -4.29 -10.28 13.60
C ASP A 55 -3.75 -11.48 12.82
N CYS A 56 -3.21 -11.22 11.64
CA CYS A 56 -2.44 -12.16 10.85
C CYS A 56 -1.14 -11.53 10.30
N LEU A 57 -0.80 -10.32 10.74
CA LEU A 57 0.46 -9.69 10.44
C LEU A 57 1.57 -10.42 11.20
N LYS A 58 2.73 -10.54 10.58
CA LYS A 58 3.92 -11.16 11.17
C LYS A 58 5.06 -10.16 11.08
N GLU A 59 6.03 -10.29 11.97
CA GLU A 59 7.28 -9.54 11.86
C GLU A 59 7.92 -9.81 10.49
N ASN A 60 8.56 -8.78 9.95
CA ASN A 60 9.28 -8.91 8.70
C ASN A 60 10.40 -9.94 8.89
N ALA A 61 10.30 -11.07 8.19
CA ALA A 61 11.30 -12.13 8.24
C ALA A 61 12.60 -11.78 7.49
N GLY A 62 12.64 -10.61 6.83
CA GLY A 62 13.74 -10.24 5.95
C GLY A 62 13.66 -11.01 4.65
N ALA A 63 14.83 -11.38 4.12
CA ALA A 63 14.95 -12.16 2.90
C ALA A 63 14.19 -13.48 2.99
N PHE A 64 13.42 -13.80 1.94
CA PHE A 64 12.64 -15.02 1.83
C PHE A 64 12.93 -15.71 0.49
N CYS A 65 13.84 -16.68 0.54
CA CYS A 65 14.15 -17.54 -0.60
C CYS A 65 12.90 -18.34 -1.06
N GLY A 66 12.55 -18.22 -2.33
CA GLY A 66 11.41 -18.87 -2.96
C GLY A 66 10.27 -17.92 -3.35
N ASN A 67 10.43 -16.60 -3.18
CA ASN A 67 9.45 -15.60 -3.64
C ASN A 67 9.78 -15.03 -5.03
N LYS A 68 10.88 -15.47 -5.66
CA LYS A 68 11.38 -15.02 -6.98
C LYS A 68 11.92 -13.59 -6.97
N ILE A 69 12.30 -13.08 -5.80
CA ILE A 69 12.96 -11.80 -5.63
C ILE A 69 14.32 -12.12 -5.05
N VAL A 70 15.40 -11.72 -5.74
CA VAL A 70 16.75 -11.87 -5.17
C VAL A 70 16.90 -10.83 -4.07
N GLU A 71 16.96 -11.28 -2.83
CA GLU A 71 17.11 -10.42 -1.65
C GLU A 71 18.56 -10.43 -1.13
N ASP A 72 18.86 -9.56 -0.15
CA ASP A 72 20.21 -9.45 0.41
C ASP A 72 20.68 -10.79 1.00
N GLY A 73 21.81 -11.29 0.50
CA GLY A 73 22.37 -12.58 0.88
C GLY A 73 22.01 -13.74 -0.05
N GLU A 74 21.21 -13.48 -1.09
CA GLU A 74 20.84 -14.47 -2.10
C GLU A 74 21.57 -14.23 -3.42
N GLU A 75 22.08 -15.30 -4.05
CA GLU A 75 22.69 -15.22 -5.39
C GLU A 75 21.64 -15.35 -6.50
N CYS A 76 20.54 -16.05 -6.20
CA CYS A 76 19.41 -16.25 -7.08
C CYS A 76 18.17 -16.62 -6.26
N ASP A 77 16.99 -16.39 -6.83
CA ASP A 77 15.74 -16.93 -6.34
C ASP A 77 14.89 -17.37 -7.54
N CYS A 78 14.80 -18.68 -7.77
CA CYS A 78 14.02 -19.24 -8.87
C CYS A 78 12.53 -19.41 -8.54
N GLY A 79 12.17 -19.37 -7.24
CA GLY A 79 10.89 -19.86 -6.72
C GLY A 79 10.84 -21.37 -6.56
#